data_AF-A0A392RDQ9-F1
#
_entry.id   AF-A0A392RDQ9-F1
#
_cell.length_a   1.000
_cell.length_b   1.000
_cell.length_c   1.000
_cell.angle_alpha   90.00
_cell.angle_beta   90.00
_cell.angle_gamma   90.00
#
_symmetry.space_group_name_H-M   'P 1'
#
loop_
_entity.id
_entity.type
_entity.pdbx_description
1 polymer ?
#
loop_
_entity_poly.entity_id
_entity_poly.type
_entity_poly.pdbx_seq_one_letter_code
_entity_poly.pdbx_strand_id
1 'polypeptide(L)'
;MLLDLNLARSRTAWEVRDPNLAVALLNRSKSMLSGSCEDYMELAKQFMAFGKCSLSKNSGDAVNRDLSEALKLMNEALENCEKGFSAARTREEKVEIRGLRWKVLRFIAAIHLQKEEFESVIKCVKVLRDSAEGGDDHPSLS
;
A
#
# COMPACT_ATOMS: atom_id res chain seq x y z
N MET A 1 2.09 17.80 -12.57
CA MET A 1 0.71 18.12 -12.12
C MET A 1 0.70 18.37 -10.60
N LEU A 2 -0.41 18.85 -10.02
CA LEU A 2 -0.50 19.18 -8.58
C LEU A 2 -0.25 17.96 -7.68
N LEU A 3 -0.63 16.76 -8.14
CA LEU A 3 -0.32 15.49 -7.49
C LEU A 3 1.20 15.27 -7.37
N ASP A 4 1.95 15.36 -8.46
CA ASP A 4 3.41 15.18 -8.47
C ASP A 4 4.13 16.12 -7.50
N LEU A 5 3.68 17.38 -7.43
CA LEU A 5 4.22 18.37 -6.51
C LEU A 5 3.98 17.95 -5.05
N ASN A 6 2.77 17.52 -4.70
CA ASN A 6 2.48 17.08 -3.34
C ASN A 6 3.20 15.78 -2.98
N LEU A 7 3.35 14.85 -3.93
CA LEU A 7 4.15 13.64 -3.75
C LEU A 7 5.62 13.97 -3.50
N ALA A 8 6.20 14.88 -4.26
CA ALA A 8 7.59 15.34 -4.06
C ALA A 8 7.77 16.01 -2.69
N ARG A 9 6.84 16.88 -2.29
CA ARG A 9 6.86 17.53 -0.96
C ARG A 9 6.68 16.52 0.17
N SER A 10 5.81 15.54 -0.02
CA SER A 10 5.59 14.47 0.93
C SER A 10 6.85 13.62 1.13
N ARG A 11 7.52 13.22 0.04
CA ARG A 11 8.82 12.51 0.11
C ARG A 11 9.88 13.33 0.83
N THR A 12 10.01 14.62 0.49
CA THR A 12 10.96 15.52 1.14
C THR A 12 10.68 15.62 2.65
N ALA A 13 9.41 15.80 3.05
CA ALA A 13 9.01 15.83 4.45
C ALA A 13 9.37 14.53 5.19
N TRP A 14 9.20 13.38 4.52
CA TRP A 14 9.59 12.08 5.07
C TRP A 14 11.10 11.96 5.28
N GLU A 15 11.90 12.39 4.31
CA GLU A 15 13.37 12.38 4.36
C GLU A 15 13.94 13.26 5.49
N VAL A 16 13.33 14.43 5.73
CA VAL A 16 13.71 15.32 6.85
C VAL A 16 13.09 14.91 8.19
N ARG A 17 12.57 13.68 8.28
CA ARG A 17 12.00 13.05 9.49
C ARG A 17 10.77 13.77 10.06
N ASP A 18 9.94 14.35 9.19
CA ASP A 18 8.59 14.83 9.53
C ASP A 18 7.51 13.91 8.92
N PRO A 19 7.28 12.70 9.49
CA PRO A 19 6.33 11.74 8.96
C PRO A 19 4.88 12.24 9.05
N ASN A 20 4.56 13.11 10.02
CA ASN A 20 3.21 13.67 10.17
C ASN A 20 2.89 14.60 9.00
N LEU A 21 3.80 15.51 8.66
CA LEU A 21 3.63 16.38 7.49
C LEU A 21 3.61 15.58 6.19
N ALA A 22 4.50 14.59 6.07
CA ALA A 22 4.55 13.73 4.89
C ALA A 22 3.21 13.03 4.64
N VAL A 23 2.62 12.43 5.67
CA VAL A 23 1.31 11.74 5.58
C VAL A 23 0.17 12.73 5.37
N ALA A 24 0.20 13.90 6.01
CA ALA A 24 -0.80 14.95 5.79
C ALA A 24 -0.83 15.43 4.32
N LEU A 25 0.33 15.57 3.69
CA LEU A 25 0.45 15.93 2.27
C LEU A 25 -0.11 14.83 1.34
N LEU A 26 0.10 13.54 1.65
CA LEU A 26 -0.53 12.44 0.90
C LEU A 26 -2.05 12.44 1.05
N ASN A 27 -2.53 12.58 2.29
CA ASN A 27 -3.97 12.61 2.56
C ASN A 27 -4.65 13.79 1.86
N ARG A 28 -4.01 14.96 1.83
CA ARG A 28 -4.49 16.11 1.05
C ARG A 28 -4.51 15.83 -0.45
N SER A 29 -3.58 15.05 -0.97
CA SER A 29 -3.53 14.71 -2.40
C SER A 29 -4.72 13.88 -2.85
N LYS A 30 -5.36 13.11 -1.95
CA LYS A 30 -6.55 12.31 -2.26
C LYS A 30 -7.74 13.14 -2.76
N SER A 31 -7.90 14.38 -2.29
CA SER A 31 -8.98 15.27 -2.75
C SER A 31 -8.65 16.01 -4.05
N MET A 32 -7.43 15.83 -4.58
CA MET A 32 -6.91 16.52 -5.75
C MET A 32 -6.70 15.58 -6.95
N LEU A 33 -7.15 14.34 -6.83
CA LEU A 33 -7.03 13.34 -7.90
C LEU A 33 -7.97 13.67 -9.05
N SER A 34 -7.49 13.45 -10.28
CA SER A 34 -8.32 13.51 -11.49
C SER A 34 -9.29 12.33 -11.60
N GLY A 35 -9.12 11.33 -10.73
CA GLY A 35 -9.92 10.11 -10.70
C GLY A 35 -9.43 9.04 -11.68
N SER A 36 -8.25 9.21 -12.29
CA SER A 36 -7.62 8.17 -13.12
C SER A 36 -7.08 7.02 -12.28
N CYS A 37 -6.96 5.82 -12.86
CA CYS A 37 -6.31 4.68 -12.21
C CYS A 37 -4.86 5.02 -11.80
N GLU A 38 -4.14 5.71 -12.66
CA GLU A 38 -2.74 6.12 -12.45
C GLU A 38 -2.56 6.97 -11.18
N ASP A 39 -3.43 7.95 -10.96
CA ASP A 39 -3.38 8.82 -9.78
C ASP A 39 -3.50 8.01 -8.47
N TYR A 40 -4.42 7.04 -8.44
CA TYR A 40 -4.58 6.14 -7.31
C TYR A 40 -3.39 5.19 -7.14
N MET A 41 -2.84 4.67 -8.25
CA MET A 41 -1.64 3.83 -8.20
C MET A 41 -0.45 4.57 -7.61
N GLU A 42 -0.25 5.82 -7.99
CA GLU A 42 0.88 6.61 -7.52
C GLU A 42 0.77 6.93 -6.02
N LEU A 43 -0.44 7.27 -5.54
CA LEU A 43 -0.69 7.39 -4.10
C LEU A 43 -0.45 6.07 -3.36
N ALA A 44 -0.98 4.95 -3.88
CA ALA A 44 -0.80 3.64 -3.27
C ALA A 44 0.68 3.26 -3.16
N LYS A 45 1.47 3.50 -4.22
CA LYS A 45 2.92 3.28 -4.22
C LYS A 45 3.61 4.13 -3.16
N GLN A 46 3.23 5.40 -3.02
CA GLN A 46 3.86 6.31 -2.07
C GLN A 46 3.53 5.96 -0.61
N PHE A 47 2.26 5.63 -0.29
CA PHE A 47 1.88 5.10 1.03
C PHE A 47 2.64 3.80 1.35
N MET A 48 2.68 2.87 0.39
CA MET A 48 3.43 1.61 0.55
C MET A 48 4.92 1.87 0.78
N ALA A 49 5.53 2.84 0.10
CA ALA A 49 6.95 3.19 0.28
C ALA A 49 7.23 3.68 1.71
N PHE A 50 6.38 4.54 2.26
CA PHE A 50 6.48 4.98 3.66
C PHE A 50 6.25 3.83 4.63
N GLY A 51 5.25 2.98 4.39
CA GLY A 51 4.99 1.80 5.22
C GLY A 51 6.20 0.87 5.28
N LYS A 52 6.85 0.60 4.14
CA LYS A 52 8.09 -0.20 4.09
C LYS A 52 9.24 0.46 4.87
N CYS A 53 9.38 1.78 4.79
CA CYS A 53 10.38 2.50 5.56
C CYS A 53 10.15 2.33 7.06
N SER A 54 8.90 2.37 7.53
CA SER A 54 8.56 2.10 8.93
C SER A 54 8.93 0.67 9.35
N LEU A 55 8.72 -0.34 8.48
CA LEU A 55 9.11 -1.73 8.75
C LEU A 55 10.60 -1.99 8.77
N SER A 56 11.39 -1.21 8.02
CA SER A 56 12.85 -1.39 7.94
C SER A 56 13.60 -0.95 9.20
N LYS A 57 12.93 -0.25 10.12
CA LYS A 57 13.54 0.24 11.36
C LYS A 57 13.58 -0.89 12.39
N ASN A 58 14.77 -1.39 12.69
CA ASN A 58 14.98 -2.40 13.71
C ASN A 58 15.16 -1.74 15.08
N SER A 59 14.07 -1.23 15.65
CA SER A 59 14.09 -0.44 16.89
C SER A 59 13.31 -1.15 18.01
N GLY A 60 13.91 -2.17 18.62
CA GLY A 60 13.50 -2.83 19.88
C GLY A 60 12.09 -2.52 20.41
N ASP A 61 11.98 -1.76 21.50
CA ASP A 61 10.70 -1.42 22.16
C ASP A 61 9.71 -0.60 21.30
N ALA A 62 10.15 -0.03 20.17
CA ALA A 62 9.31 0.71 19.25
C ALA A 62 8.69 -0.15 18.14
N VAL A 63 9.06 -1.44 18.03
CA VAL A 63 8.60 -2.36 16.99
C VAL A 63 7.07 -2.38 16.88
N ASN A 64 6.33 -2.43 18.00
CA ASN A 64 4.86 -2.43 17.97
C ASN A 64 4.27 -1.11 17.43
N ARG A 65 4.91 0.04 17.74
CA ARG A 65 4.49 1.34 17.21
C ARG A 65 4.77 1.41 15.72
N ASP A 66 5.97 1.03 15.30
CA ASP A 66 6.41 1.04 13.90
C ASP A 66 5.55 0.08 13.04
N LEU A 67 5.18 -1.08 13.58
CA LEU A 67 4.23 -2.01 12.96
C LEU A 67 2.83 -1.42 12.83
N SER A 68 2.35 -0.72 13.86
CA SER A 68 1.03 -0.08 13.83
C SER A 68 0.97 1.05 12.80
N GLU A 69 2.02 1.87 12.73
CA GLU A 69 2.11 2.94 11.71
C GLU A 69 2.29 2.37 10.31
N ALA A 70 3.12 1.33 10.14
CA ALA A 70 3.24 0.63 8.87
C ALA A 70 1.89 0.03 8.44
N LEU A 71 1.12 -0.56 9.35
CA LEU A 71 -0.19 -1.12 9.06
C LEU A 71 -1.17 -0.05 8.58
N LYS A 72 -1.21 1.12 9.25
CA LYS A 72 -2.03 2.26 8.79
C LYS A 72 -1.66 2.68 7.38
N LEU A 73 -0.37 2.85 7.09
CA LEU A 73 0.12 3.23 5.76
C LEU A 73 -0.21 2.16 4.70
N MET A 74 -0.12 0.88 5.04
CA MET A 74 -0.47 -0.21 4.12
C MET A 74 -1.99 -0.29 3.87
N ASN A 75 -2.83 -0.04 4.87
CA ASN A 75 -4.28 0.07 4.68
C ASN A 75 -4.65 1.24 3.77
N GLU A 76 -3.97 2.37 3.92
CA GLU A 76 -4.13 3.51 3.02
C GLU A 76 -3.72 3.19 1.58
N ALA A 77 -2.63 2.43 1.40
CA ALA A 77 -2.24 1.93 0.08
C ALA A 77 -3.30 0.97 -0.50
N LEU A 78 -3.89 0.10 0.33
CA LEU A 78 -4.91 -0.86 -0.09
C LEU A 78 -6.19 -0.15 -0.54
N GLU A 79 -6.67 0.83 0.21
CA GLU A 79 -7.85 1.63 -0.15
C GLU A 79 -7.66 2.33 -1.50
N ASN A 80 -6.47 2.90 -1.74
CA ASN A 80 -6.15 3.49 -3.04
C ASN A 80 -6.08 2.44 -4.16
N CYS A 81 -5.57 1.23 -3.89
CA CYS A 81 -5.62 0.15 -4.88
C CYS A 81 -7.06 -0.22 -5.27
N GLU A 82 -8.00 -0.22 -4.32
CA GLU A 82 -9.41 -0.56 -4.56
C GLU A 82 -10.13 0.55 -5.35
N LYS A 83 -9.90 1.82 -4.99
CA LYS A 83 -10.38 2.97 -5.74
C LYS A 83 -9.83 3.01 -7.16
N GLY A 84 -8.53 2.78 -7.33
CA GLY A 84 -7.91 2.73 -8.65
C GLY A 84 -8.39 1.55 -9.49
N PHE A 85 -8.62 0.38 -8.89
CA PHE A 85 -9.18 -0.77 -9.62
C PHE A 85 -10.59 -0.45 -10.15
N SER A 86 -11.37 0.32 -9.39
CA SER A 86 -12.69 0.79 -9.80
C SER A 86 -12.62 1.86 -10.91
N ALA A 87 -11.54 2.65 -10.93
CA ALA A 87 -11.28 3.67 -11.94
C ALA A 87 -10.60 3.14 -13.23
N ALA A 88 -10.02 1.94 -13.19
CA ALA A 88 -9.30 1.32 -14.31
C ALA A 88 -10.22 1.07 -15.51
N ARG A 89 -9.81 1.55 -16.69
CA ARG A 89 -10.58 1.49 -17.94
C ARG A 89 -10.05 0.43 -18.90
N THR A 90 -8.79 0.04 -18.75
CA THR A 90 -8.11 -0.93 -19.61
C THR A 90 -7.83 -2.23 -18.88
N ARG A 91 -7.52 -3.29 -19.62
CA ARG A 91 -7.10 -4.58 -19.04
C ARG A 91 -5.75 -4.44 -18.36
N GLU A 92 -4.86 -3.67 -18.97
CA GLU A 92 -3.50 -3.40 -18.53
C GLU A 92 -3.53 -2.71 -17.15
N GLU A 93 -4.29 -1.62 -17.01
CA GLU A 93 -4.48 -0.94 -15.72
C GLU A 93 -5.04 -1.88 -14.64
N LYS A 94 -6.01 -2.74 -14.99
CA LYS A 94 -6.59 -3.71 -14.05
C LYS A 94 -5.57 -4.75 -13.58
N VAL A 95 -4.70 -5.21 -14.46
CA VAL A 95 -3.63 -6.16 -14.12
C VAL A 95 -2.58 -5.48 -13.24
N GLU A 96 -2.13 -4.28 -13.61
CA GLU A 96 -1.12 -3.53 -12.86
C GLU A 96 -1.57 -3.24 -11.43
N ILE A 97 -2.77 -2.67 -11.27
CA ILE A 97 -3.26 -2.31 -9.95
C ILE A 97 -3.65 -3.53 -9.11
N ARG A 98 -4.07 -4.64 -9.72
CA ARG A 98 -4.23 -5.92 -9.01
C ARG A 98 -2.89 -6.43 -8.50
N GLY A 99 -1.84 -6.35 -9.31
CA GLY A 99 -0.48 -6.70 -8.88
C GLY A 99 -0.01 -5.85 -7.70
N LEU A 100 -0.29 -4.54 -7.71
CA LEU A 100 0.00 -3.65 -6.59
C LEU A 100 -0.81 -4.01 -5.34
N ARG A 101 -2.13 -4.24 -5.49
CA ARG A 101 -3.02 -4.69 -4.41
C ARG A 101 -2.49 -5.94 -3.71
N TRP A 102 -2.05 -6.94 -4.48
CA TRP A 102 -1.48 -8.16 -3.92
C TRP A 102 -0.18 -7.92 -3.17
N LYS A 103 0.70 -7.02 -3.66
CA LYS A 103 1.91 -6.63 -2.93
C LYS A 103 1.56 -6.00 -1.58
N VAL A 104 0.60 -5.08 -1.55
CA VAL A 104 0.13 -4.43 -0.31
C VAL A 104 -0.45 -5.46 0.67
N LEU A 105 -1.33 -6.35 0.22
CA LEU A 105 -1.92 -7.41 1.06
C LEU A 105 -0.87 -8.34 1.66
N ARG A 106 0.20 -8.67 0.94
CA ARG A 106 1.32 -9.46 1.48
C ARG A 106 2.06 -8.72 2.60
N PHE A 107 2.25 -7.41 2.48
CA PHE A 107 2.82 -6.61 3.57
C PHE A 107 1.89 -6.55 4.78
N ILE A 108 0.59 -6.35 4.57
CA ILE A 108 -0.41 -6.36 5.66
C ILE A 108 -0.39 -7.71 6.40
N ALA A 109 -0.38 -8.82 5.66
CA ALA A 109 -0.27 -10.16 6.23
C ALA A 109 1.02 -10.32 7.04
N ALA A 110 2.16 -9.87 6.52
CA ALA A 110 3.44 -9.93 7.23
C ALA A 110 3.44 -9.09 8.52
N ILE A 111 2.81 -7.91 8.51
CA ILE A 111 2.68 -7.06 9.70
C ILE A 111 1.83 -7.75 10.77
N HIS A 112 0.66 -8.27 10.38
CA HIS A 112 -0.20 -9.02 11.30
C HIS A 112 0.51 -10.26 11.86
N LEU A 113 1.31 -10.95 11.06
CA LEU A 113 2.11 -12.08 11.52
C LEU A 113 3.14 -11.66 12.58
N GLN A 114 3.84 -10.54 12.39
CA GLN A 114 4.79 -10.01 13.38
C GLN A 114 4.11 -9.57 14.68
N LYS A 115 2.83 -9.20 14.61
CA LYS A 115 1.98 -8.86 15.76
C LYS A 115 1.27 -10.07 16.38
N GLU A 116 1.53 -11.28 15.88
CA GLU A 116 0.85 -12.52 16.30
C GLU A 116 -0.69 -12.50 16.09
N GLU A 117 -1.17 -11.67 15.15
CA GLU A 117 -2.58 -11.50 14.81
C GLU A 117 -3.02 -12.52 13.73
N PHE A 118 -2.95 -13.81 14.06
CA PHE A 118 -3.09 -14.91 13.09
C PHE A 118 -4.41 -14.93 12.31
N GLU A 119 -5.54 -14.56 12.93
CA GLU A 119 -6.83 -14.46 12.23
C GLU A 119 -6.80 -13.44 11.09
N SER A 120 -6.12 -12.32 11.28
CA SER A 120 -5.96 -11.29 10.26
C SER A 120 -5.03 -11.77 9.14
N VAL A 121 -4.00 -12.57 9.46
CA VAL A 121 -3.15 -13.24 8.46
C VAL A 121 -3.98 -14.17 7.57
N ILE A 122 -4.80 -15.03 8.18
CA ILE A 122 -5.67 -15.97 7.45
C ILE A 122 -6.62 -15.22 6.52
N LYS A 123 -7.22 -14.12 6.97
CA LYS A 123 -8.08 -13.26 6.12
C LYS A 123 -7.32 -12.72 4.90
N CYS A 124 -6.11 -12.21 5.09
CA CYS A 124 -5.29 -11.72 3.97
C CYS A 124 -4.95 -12.83 2.98
N VAL A 125 -4.58 -14.01 3.47
CA VAL A 125 -4.24 -15.17 2.63
C VAL A 125 -5.46 -15.67 1.85
N LYS A 126 -6.65 -15.70 2.46
CA LYS A 126 -7.91 -16.02 1.77
C LYS A 126 -8.16 -15.07 0.60
N VAL A 127 -8.12 -13.75 0.84
CA VAL A 127 -8.29 -12.75 -0.22
C VAL A 127 -7.26 -12.92 -1.35
N LEU A 128 -6.00 -13.20 -1.00
CA LEU A 128 -4.94 -13.45 -1.98
C LEU A 128 -5.19 -14.72 -2.82
N ARG A 129 -5.72 -15.78 -2.21
CA ARG A 129 -6.03 -17.05 -2.90
C ARG A 129 -7.28 -16.94 -3.77
N ASP A 130 -8.36 -16.39 -3.24
CA ASP A 130 -9.63 -16.23 -3.96
C ASP A 130 -9.44 -15.31 -5.19
N SER A 131 -8.50 -14.37 -5.11
CA SER A 131 -8.13 -13.52 -6.24
C SER A 131 -7.23 -14.21 -7.29
N ALA A 132 -6.65 -15.36 -6.97
CA ALA A 132 -5.74 -16.12 -7.84
C ALA A 132 -6.48 -17.13 -8.73
N GLU A 133 -7.75 -17.44 -8.46
CA GLU A 133 -8.59 -18.36 -9.27
C GLU A 133 -8.95 -17.81 -10.68
N GLY A 134 -8.20 -16.82 -11.18
CA GLY A 134 -8.30 -16.27 -12.54
C GLY A 134 -7.02 -16.35 -13.36
N GLY A 135 -6.04 -17.17 -12.96
CA GLY A 135 -4.83 -17.42 -13.73
C GLY A 135 -3.90 -18.40 -13.02
N ASP A 136 -3.85 -19.63 -13.54
CA ASP A 136 -2.76 -20.57 -13.32
C ASP A 136 -1.43 -19.86 -13.58
N ASP A 137 -0.66 -19.60 -12.53
CA ASP A 137 0.78 -19.35 -12.57
C ASP A 137 1.32 -19.50 -11.14
N HIS A 138 1.20 -20.72 -10.61
CA HIS A 138 2.07 -21.12 -9.52
C HIS A 138 3.41 -21.55 -10.14
N PRO A 139 4.56 -20.99 -9.75
CA PRO A 139 5.87 -21.34 -10.31
C PRO A 139 6.34 -22.78 -9.99
N SER A 140 5.47 -23.61 -9.41
CA SER A 140 5.68 -25.06 -9.24
C SER A 140 4.77 -25.91 -10.14
N LEU A 141 4.04 -25.27 -11.06
CA LEU A 141 3.26 -25.92 -12.13
C LEU A 141 3.97 -25.78 -13.49
N SER A 142 5.25 -25.38 -13.49
CA SER A 142 6.17 -25.36 -14.63
C SER A 142 7.23 -26.46 -14.49
#